data_AF-A0A372JK20-F1
#
_entry.id   AF-A0A372JK20-F1
#
_cell.length_a   1.000
_cell.length_b   1.000
_cell.length_c   1.000
_cell.angle_alpha   90.00
_cell.angle_beta   90.00
_cell.angle_gamma   90.00
#
_symmetry.space_group_name_H-M   'P 1'
#
loop_
_entity.id
_entity.type
_entity.pdbx_description
1 polymer ?
#
loop_
_entity_poly.entity_id
_entity_poly.type
_entity_poly.pdbx_seq_one_letter_code
_entity_poly.pdbx_strand_id
1 'polypeptide(L)'
;MSTLNPYCPDCGAAVAHPHAEGCGVARCLFTGGRRLSCGSRHRADLELDHACGGDEWTGRWPGEAEAAEFGWWTCWDGPGPEQGWDYQGQGWVQVPEGTPGAVPDLDRLSTDAQWDRHALRWVRRVNR
;
A
#
# COMPACT_ATOMS: atom_id res chain seq x y z
N MET A 1 13.58 4.72 9.15
CA MET A 1 13.39 5.13 7.74
C MET A 1 13.42 3.89 6.88
N SER A 2 12.30 3.43 6.30
CA SER A 2 12.32 2.31 5.35
C SER A 2 13.20 2.65 4.15
N THR A 3 14.16 1.77 3.87
CA THR A 3 15.00 1.80 2.67
C THR A 3 14.13 1.54 1.44
N LEU A 4 14.33 2.31 0.38
CA LEU A 4 13.67 2.05 -0.91
C LEU A 4 14.12 0.67 -1.43
N ASN A 5 13.17 -0.13 -1.89
CA ASN A 5 13.46 -1.38 -2.57
C ASN A 5 13.63 -1.10 -4.08
N PRO A 6 14.79 -1.36 -4.69
CA PRO A 6 15.03 -1.05 -6.09
C PRO A 6 14.09 -1.76 -7.07
N TYR A 7 13.46 -2.87 -6.66
CA TYR A 7 12.56 -3.65 -7.50
C TYR A 7 11.27 -4.01 -6.76
N CYS A 8 10.15 -4.04 -7.48
CA CYS A 8 8.89 -4.53 -6.95
C CYS A 8 9.04 -6.01 -6.52
N PRO A 9 8.68 -6.38 -5.28
CA PRO A 9 8.78 -7.76 -4.80
C PRO A 9 7.93 -8.79 -5.56
N ASP A 10 6.90 -8.32 -6.26
CA ASP A 10 5.93 -9.19 -6.94
C ASP A 10 6.24 -9.34 -8.43
N CYS A 11 6.40 -8.23 -9.15
CA CYS A 11 6.62 -8.27 -10.61
C CYS A 11 8.03 -7.88 -11.07
N GLY A 12 8.92 -7.47 -10.17
CA GLY A 12 10.30 -7.10 -10.49
C GLY A 12 10.48 -5.74 -11.20
N ALA A 13 9.42 -4.94 -11.34
CA ALA A 13 9.52 -3.59 -11.91
C ALA A 13 10.54 -2.73 -11.14
N ALA A 14 11.45 -2.08 -11.86
CA ALA A 14 12.43 -1.16 -11.27
C ALA A 14 11.74 0.14 -10.81
N VAL A 15 12.39 0.90 -9.93
CA VAL A 15 11.90 2.23 -9.53
C VAL A 15 11.66 3.11 -10.77
N ALA A 16 10.56 3.86 -10.77
CA ALA A 16 10.08 4.70 -11.88
C ALA A 16 9.80 3.92 -13.18
N HIS A 17 9.57 2.62 -13.10
CA HIS A 17 9.08 1.81 -14.22
C HIS A 17 7.69 1.26 -13.91
N PRO A 18 6.83 1.08 -14.93
CA PRO A 18 5.49 0.57 -14.74
C PRO A 18 5.51 -0.88 -14.24
N HIS A 19 4.56 -1.21 -13.37
CA HIS A 19 4.33 -2.60 -12.97
C HIS A 19 3.87 -3.47 -14.15
N ALA A 20 4.36 -4.71 -14.21
CA ALA A 20 3.89 -5.69 -15.20
C ALA A 20 2.41 -6.06 -14.99
N GLU A 21 1.72 -6.46 -16.06
CA GLU A 21 0.36 -7.01 -15.98
C GLU A 21 0.27 -8.17 -14.97
N GLY A 22 -0.81 -8.21 -14.21
CA GLY A 22 -0.98 -9.22 -13.17
C GLY A 22 -0.35 -8.89 -11.81
N CYS A 23 0.40 -7.79 -11.68
CA CYS A 23 1.02 -7.42 -10.41
C CYS A 23 -0.01 -7.07 -9.32
N GLY A 24 0.10 -7.72 -8.16
CA GLY A 24 -0.71 -7.51 -6.96
C GLY A 24 -0.32 -6.28 -6.14
N VAL A 25 0.88 -5.73 -6.37
CA VAL A 25 1.33 -4.47 -5.77
C VAL A 25 0.75 -3.26 -6.51
N ALA A 26 0.63 -3.37 -7.84
CA ALA A 26 0.15 -2.28 -8.69
C ALA A 26 -1.22 -1.75 -8.23
N ARG A 27 -1.38 -0.42 -8.28
CA ARG A 27 -2.62 0.29 -7.99
C ARG A 27 -3.39 0.61 -9.25
N CYS A 28 -4.71 0.64 -9.13
CA CYS A 28 -5.57 1.32 -10.08
C CYS A 28 -5.49 2.81 -9.79
N LEU A 29 -4.96 3.61 -10.72
CA LEU A 29 -4.80 5.05 -10.53
C LEU A 29 -6.15 5.79 -10.34
N PHE A 30 -7.25 5.19 -10.79
CA PHE A 30 -8.59 5.77 -10.62
C PHE A 30 -9.16 5.57 -9.22
N THR A 31 -9.11 4.34 -8.69
CA THR A 31 -9.72 3.99 -7.40
C THR A 31 -8.74 4.05 -6.24
N GLY A 32 -7.45 4.05 -6.55
CA GLY A 32 -6.39 3.86 -5.59
C GLY A 32 -6.33 2.45 -5.03
N GLY A 33 -7.18 1.51 -5.49
CA GLY A 33 -7.28 0.09 -5.09
C GLY A 33 -6.24 -0.81 -5.74
N ARG A 34 -6.16 -2.11 -5.37
CA ARG A 34 -5.30 -3.06 -6.10
C ARG A 34 -5.77 -3.13 -7.55
N ARG A 35 -4.84 -2.99 -8.50
CA ARG A 35 -5.17 -3.00 -9.93
C ARG A 35 -5.86 -4.30 -10.34
N LEU A 36 -5.42 -5.44 -9.81
CA LEU A 36 -6.06 -6.75 -9.98
C LEU A 36 -7.52 -6.83 -9.47
N SER A 37 -7.87 -6.00 -8.48
CA SER A 37 -9.22 -5.95 -7.91
C SER A 37 -10.08 -4.89 -8.60
N CYS A 38 -9.58 -4.25 -9.67
CA CYS A 38 -10.37 -3.36 -10.49
C CYS A 38 -11.47 -4.18 -11.19
N GLY A 39 -12.71 -4.05 -10.71
CA GLY A 39 -13.87 -4.80 -11.21
C GLY A 39 -14.29 -4.45 -12.64
N SER A 40 -13.66 -3.44 -13.24
CA SER A 40 -13.70 -3.20 -14.67
C SER A 40 -12.81 -4.25 -15.31
N ARG A 41 -13.40 -5.20 -16.06
CA ARG A 41 -12.60 -6.15 -16.84
C ARG A 41 -11.61 -5.35 -17.67
N HIS A 42 -10.31 -5.56 -17.47
CA HIS A 42 -9.21 -5.00 -18.28
C HIS A 42 -9.25 -5.57 -19.71
N ARG A 43 -10.37 -5.43 -20.42
CA ARG A 43 -10.47 -5.83 -21.81
C ARG A 43 -10.37 -4.59 -22.66
N ALA A 44 -9.42 -4.61 -23.58
CA ALA A 44 -9.17 -3.57 -24.57
C ALA A 44 -10.35 -3.34 -25.54
N ASP A 45 -11.49 -4.05 -25.38
CA ASP A 45 -12.64 -4.06 -26.28
C ASP A 45 -13.90 -3.37 -25.74
N LEU A 46 -13.90 -2.86 -24.50
CA LEU A 46 -15.06 -2.19 -23.89
C LEU A 46 -14.72 -0.75 -23.49
N GLU A 47 -15.38 0.21 -24.15
CA GLU A 47 -15.37 1.67 -23.99
C GLU A 47 -15.84 2.19 -22.59
N LEU A 48 -15.60 1.44 -21.52
CA LEU A 48 -15.51 1.99 -20.16
C LEU A 48 -14.08 1.81 -19.64
N ASP A 49 -13.17 2.21 -20.52
CA ASP A 49 -11.73 2.33 -20.33
C ASP A 49 -11.47 3.52 -19.40
N HIS A 50 -11.63 3.34 -18.09
CA HIS A 50 -10.86 4.20 -17.21
C HIS A 50 -9.45 3.64 -17.28
N ALA A 51 -8.55 4.37 -17.94
CA ALA A 51 -7.14 4.04 -18.00
C ALA A 51 -6.67 3.82 -16.55
N CYS A 52 -6.55 2.54 -16.14
CA CYS A 52 -6.09 2.16 -14.80
C CYS A 52 -4.68 2.68 -14.53
N GLY A 53 -4.02 3.22 -15.57
CA GLY A 53 -2.70 3.79 -15.59
C GLY A 53 -1.62 2.73 -15.67
N GLY A 54 -0.40 3.17 -15.96
CA GLY A 54 0.82 2.42 -15.69
C GLY A 54 1.35 2.85 -14.33
N ASP A 55 0.74 2.34 -13.25
CA ASP A 55 1.27 2.58 -11.90
C ASP A 55 2.75 2.21 -11.85
N GLU A 56 3.57 3.13 -11.38
CA GLU A 56 5.02 3.00 -11.37
C GLU A 56 5.52 2.58 -10.00
N TRP A 57 6.51 1.69 -9.98
CA TRP A 57 7.13 1.29 -8.72
C TRP A 57 7.90 2.47 -8.11
N THR A 58 7.53 2.89 -6.90
CA THR A 58 8.18 4.03 -6.21
C THR A 58 9.33 3.60 -5.29
N GLY A 59 9.55 2.28 -5.16
CA GLY A 59 10.48 1.71 -4.19
C GLY A 59 9.87 1.47 -2.80
N ARG A 60 8.57 1.72 -2.63
CA ARG A 60 7.83 1.58 -1.37
C ARG A 60 6.55 0.79 -1.60
N TRP A 61 6.09 0.08 -0.57
CA TRP A 61 4.75 -0.51 -0.65
C TRP A 61 3.69 0.59 -0.82
N PRO A 62 2.63 0.35 -1.61
CA PRO A 62 1.61 1.36 -1.86
C PRO A 62 1.02 1.89 -0.56
N GLY A 63 1.12 3.21 -0.35
CA GLY A 63 0.62 3.87 0.85
C GLY A 63 1.63 4.07 1.98
N GLU A 64 2.83 3.47 1.92
CA GLU A 64 3.84 3.64 2.97
C GLU A 64 4.26 5.10 3.17
N ALA A 65 4.40 5.85 2.07
CA ALA A 65 4.79 7.25 2.13
C ALA A 65 3.73 8.09 2.85
N GLU A 66 2.45 7.88 2.52
CA GLU A 66 1.34 8.60 3.11
C GLU A 66 1.09 8.19 4.57
N ALA A 67 1.14 6.89 4.90
CA ALA A 67 0.99 6.43 6.28
C ALA A 67 2.10 7.00 7.18
N ALA A 68 3.35 7.03 6.69
CA ALA A 68 4.45 7.68 7.40
C ALA A 68 4.22 9.19 7.55
N GLU A 69 3.80 9.90 6.49
CA GLU A 69 3.46 11.33 6.54
C GLU A 69 2.34 11.63 7.56
N PHE A 70 1.37 10.74 7.69
CA PHE A 70 0.26 10.90 8.64
C PHE A 70 0.64 10.54 10.08
N GLY A 71 1.86 10.04 10.31
CA GLY A 71 2.32 9.56 11.61
C GLY A 71 1.63 8.26 12.04
N TRP A 72 1.20 7.44 11.08
CA TRP A 72 0.54 6.17 11.35
C TRP A 72 1.55 5.04 11.33
N TRP A 73 1.81 4.47 12.50
CA TRP A 73 2.80 3.43 12.71
C TRP A 73 2.17 2.28 13.49
N THR A 74 2.55 1.07 13.11
CA THR A 74 2.13 -0.17 13.76
C THR A 74 3.34 -1.07 14.01
N CYS A 75 3.29 -1.87 15.06
CA CYS A 75 4.29 -2.87 15.37
C CYS A 75 3.60 -4.19 15.69
N TRP A 76 4.24 -5.29 15.31
CA TRP A 76 3.80 -6.61 15.76
C TRP A 76 4.08 -6.74 17.26
N ASP A 77 3.03 -6.93 18.06
CA ASP A 77 3.08 -7.14 19.52
C ASP A 77 2.94 -8.63 19.88
N GLY A 78 3.35 -9.51 18.97
CA GLY A 78 3.40 -10.95 19.20
C GLY A 78 4.82 -11.47 19.37
N PRO A 79 4.98 -12.72 19.85
CA PRO A 79 6.24 -13.43 19.84
C PRO A 79 6.80 -13.45 18.42
N GLY A 80 8.13 -13.29 18.32
CA GLY A 80 8.84 -13.50 17.09
C GLY A 80 8.73 -14.95 16.62
N PRO A 81 9.10 -15.24 15.35
CA PRO A 81 9.02 -16.59 14.78
C PRO A 81 9.81 -17.65 15.57
N GLU A 82 10.74 -17.22 16.42
CA GLU A 82 11.53 -18.07 17.33
C GLU A 82 10.74 -18.70 18.49
N GLN A 83 9.60 -18.13 18.89
CA GLN A 83 8.85 -18.56 20.08
C GLN A 83 7.53 -19.29 19.74
N GLY A 84 7.28 -19.56 18.45
CA GLY A 84 6.12 -20.29 17.95
C GLY A 84 4.94 -19.39 17.56
N TRP A 85 4.06 -19.91 16.70
CA TRP A 85 2.87 -19.22 16.18
C TRP A 85 1.64 -19.39 17.11
N ASP A 86 1.75 -19.06 18.39
CA ASP A 86 0.61 -19.16 19.33
C ASP A 86 -0.26 -17.89 19.28
N TYR A 87 -1.13 -17.72 18.29
CA TYR A 87 -1.84 -16.47 17.98
C TYR A 87 -2.77 -15.86 19.07
N GLN A 88 -2.86 -16.41 20.28
CA GLN A 88 -3.78 -15.89 21.30
C GLN A 88 -3.26 -14.58 21.91
N GLY A 89 -3.90 -13.45 21.54
CA GLY A 89 -3.58 -12.12 22.07
C GLY A 89 -2.55 -11.32 21.28
N GLN A 90 -2.23 -11.76 20.05
CA GLN A 90 -1.13 -11.24 19.24
C GLN A 90 -1.65 -10.52 18.00
N GLY A 91 -1.05 -9.36 17.68
CA GLY A 91 -1.46 -8.60 16.52
C GLY A 91 -0.61 -7.38 16.25
N TRP A 92 -0.97 -6.69 15.18
CA TRP A 92 -0.44 -5.38 14.84
C TRP A 92 -1.10 -4.32 15.72
N VAL A 93 -0.31 -3.64 16.55
CA VAL A 93 -0.79 -2.57 17.44
C VAL A 93 -0.23 -1.22 16.99
N GLN A 94 -1.04 -0.18 17.13
CA GLN A 94 -0.61 1.18 16.83
C GLN A 94 0.43 1.64 17.85
N VAL A 95 1.51 2.23 17.35
CA VAL A 95 2.63 2.70 18.16
C VAL A 95 3.07 4.10 17.73
N PRO A 96 3.79 4.85 18.58
CA PRO A 96 4.44 6.08 18.17
C PRO A 96 5.50 5.84 17.10
N GLU A 97 5.75 6.87 16.28
CA GLU A 97 6.90 6.90 15.39
C GLU A 97 8.21 6.66 16.17
N GLY A 98 9.12 5.89 15.58
CA GLY A 98 10.42 5.59 16.19
C GLY A 98 10.41 4.44 17.20
N THR A 99 9.25 3.85 17.50
CA THR A 99 9.18 2.59 18.23
C THR A 99 9.99 1.51 17.50
N PRO A 100 10.91 0.80 18.16
CA PRO A 100 11.67 -0.27 17.52
C PRO A 100 10.74 -1.33 16.92
N GLY A 101 10.94 -1.65 15.63
CA GLY A 101 10.08 -2.58 14.90
C GLY A 101 8.82 -1.96 14.29
N ALA A 102 8.58 -0.66 14.50
CA ALA A 102 7.46 0.02 13.87
C ALA A 102 7.60 0.13 12.36
N VAL A 103 6.50 -0.13 11.66
CA VAL A 103 6.34 0.04 10.22
C VAL A 103 5.12 0.92 9.93
N PRO A 104 5.02 1.55 8.74
CA PRO A 104 3.85 2.34 8.39
C PRO A 104 2.56 1.50 8.46
N ASP A 105 1.53 2.03 9.10
CA ASP A 105 0.24 1.36 9.28
C ASP A 105 -0.63 1.55 8.01
N LEU A 106 -0.50 0.60 7.08
CA LEU A 106 -1.20 0.62 5.79
C LEU A 106 -2.70 0.31 5.94
N ASP A 107 -3.11 -0.40 6.99
CA ASP A 107 -4.52 -0.78 7.18
C ASP A 107 -5.38 0.47 7.40
N ARG A 108 -4.85 1.47 8.10
CA ARG A 108 -5.51 2.75 8.31
C ARG A 108 -5.79 3.55 7.04
N LEU A 109 -5.05 3.32 5.95
CA LEU A 109 -5.36 4.00 4.68
C LEU A 109 -6.76 3.66 4.19
N SER A 110 -7.24 2.45 4.45
CA SER A 110 -8.58 2.01 4.07
C SER A 110 -9.69 2.64 4.90
N THR A 111 -9.43 2.95 6.18
CA THR A 111 -10.43 3.45 7.14
C THR A 111 -10.41 4.96 7.30
N ASP A 112 -9.22 5.55 7.37
CA ASP A 112 -8.99 6.94 7.78
C ASP A 112 -8.48 7.85 6.65
N ALA A 113 -8.21 7.31 5.46
CA ALA A 113 -7.81 8.08 4.29
C ALA A 113 -8.79 7.94 3.12
N GLN A 114 -8.64 8.81 2.13
CA GLN A 114 -9.33 8.72 0.84
C GLN A 114 -8.30 8.81 -0.28
N TRP A 115 -8.53 8.07 -1.37
CA TRP A 115 -7.70 8.20 -2.55
C TRP A 115 -8.03 9.51 -3.28
N ASP A 116 -7.00 10.32 -3.56
CA ASP A 116 -7.08 11.44 -4.49
C ASP A 116 -6.52 11.00 -5.83
N ARG A 117 -7.39 10.77 -6.81
CA ARG A 117 -7.03 10.36 -8.17
C ARG A 117 -6.30 11.44 -8.98
N HIS A 118 -6.40 12.70 -8.59
CA HIS A 118 -5.72 13.79 -9.30
C HIS A 118 -4.28 13.93 -8.80
N ALA A 119 -4.07 13.70 -7.51
CA ALA A 119 -2.75 13.69 -6.90
C ALA A 119 -2.07 12.30 -6.92
N LEU A 120 -2.81 11.25 -7.28
CA LEU A 120 -2.38 9.85 -7.28
C LEU A 120 -1.79 9.40 -5.93
N ARG A 121 -2.45 9.79 -4.84
CA ARG A 121 -2.02 9.46 -3.48
C ARG A 121 -3.19 9.39 -2.50
N TRP A 122 -2.94 8.79 -1.35
CA TRP A 122 -3.86 8.87 -0.22
C TRP A 122 -3.77 10.25 0.44
N VAL A 123 -4.93 10.79 0.81
CA VAL A 123 -5.05 12.00 1.63
C VAL A 123 -5.85 11.66 2.88
N ARG A 124 -5.38 12.12 4.03
CA ARG A 124 -6.03 11.87 5.32
C ARG A 124 -7.42 12.48 5.33
N ARG A 125 -8.42 11.73 5.79
CA ARG A 125 -9.75 12.29 6.06
C ARG A 125 -9.61 13.23 7.25
N VAL A 126 -9.76 14.52 7.00
CA VAL A 126 -9.99 15.50 8.06
C VAL A 126 -11.47 15.40 8.41
N ASN A 127 -11.77 14.85 9.59
CA ASN A 127 -13.12 14.99 10.17
C ASN A 127 -13.46 16.48 10.19
N ARG A 128 -14.59 16.85 9.60
CA ARG A 128 -15.24 18.16 9.82
C ARG A 128 -15.87 18.19 11.19
#